data_AF-A0AAU5RS36-F1
#
_entry.id   AF-A0AAU5RS36-F1
#
_cell.length_a   1.000
_cell.length_b   1.000
_cell.length_c   1.000
_cell.angle_alpha   90.00
_cell.angle_beta   90.00
_cell.angle_gamma   90.00
#
_symmetry.space_group_name_H-M   'P 1'
#
loop_
_entity.id
_entity.type
_entity.pdbx_description
1 polymer ?
#
loop_
_entity_poly.entity_id
_entity_poly.type
_entity_poly.pdbx_seq_one_letter_code
_entity_poly.pdbx_strand_id
1 'polypeptide(L)'
;MVTLTPPEPHQPTPTPAPGLPVPSGPACVLCGTAAVVHWQRRPTDDELAAHHDLLQQRHARARALADPQHALPEPPPLPGSQELTQTVYACGPHAITLDAAARIHLSSCTAPNEADLPGCDCTPEPLPPIEELPGEQPQQLPEHWVPGGQ
;
A
#
# COMPACT_ATOMS: atom_id res chain seq x y z
N MET A 1 52.77 -25.82 1.33
CA MET A 1 52.29 -25.81 2.73
C MET A 1 51.10 -24.86 2.75
N VAL A 2 49.89 -25.39 2.97
CA VAL A 2 48.64 -24.61 2.92
C VAL A 2 48.29 -24.22 4.36
N THR A 3 48.29 -22.93 4.64
CA THR A 3 47.90 -22.40 5.95
C THR A 3 46.38 -22.25 5.99
N LEU A 4 45.71 -23.01 6.85
CA LEU A 4 44.27 -22.91 7.08
C LEU A 4 44.00 -21.81 8.12
N THR A 5 43.25 -20.78 7.72
CA THR A 5 42.75 -19.72 8.61
C THR A 5 41.66 -20.28 9.54
N PRO A 6 41.69 -20.01 10.86
CA PRO A 6 40.64 -20.45 11.78
C PRO A 6 39.34 -19.65 11.59
N PRO A 7 38.15 -20.25 11.82
CA PRO A 7 36.88 -19.54 11.73
C PRO A 7 36.71 -18.52 12.87
N GLU A 8 36.17 -17.36 12.49
CA GLU A 8 35.82 -16.25 13.37
C GLU A 8 34.73 -16.67 14.39
N PRO A 9 34.81 -16.26 15.67
CA PRO A 9 33.79 -16.62 16.65
C PRO A 9 32.47 -15.91 16.31
N HIS A 10 31.42 -16.71 16.08
CA HIS A 10 30.05 -16.23 15.94
C HIS A 10 29.66 -15.37 17.15
N GLN A 11 29.37 -14.09 16.91
CA GLN A 11 28.75 -13.23 17.92
C GLN A 11 27.35 -13.79 18.24
N PRO A 12 26.97 -13.90 19.54
CA PRO A 12 25.62 -14.26 19.91
C PRO A 12 24.65 -13.16 19.48
N THR A 13 23.55 -13.56 18.85
CA THR A 13 22.41 -12.69 18.52
C THR A 13 21.90 -12.00 19.80
N PRO A 14 21.65 -10.67 19.79
CA PRO A 14 21.09 -10.01 20.96
C PRO A 14 19.70 -10.57 21.28
N THR A 15 19.51 -10.97 22.54
CA THR A 15 18.20 -11.35 23.09
C THR A 15 17.25 -10.16 22.98
N PRO A 16 16.04 -10.32 22.42
CA PRO A 16 15.07 -9.22 22.39
C PRO A 16 14.66 -8.86 23.82
N ALA A 17 14.75 -7.57 24.15
CA ALA A 17 14.33 -7.05 25.44
C ALA A 17 12.81 -7.29 25.64
N PRO A 18 12.35 -7.70 26.84
CA PRO A 18 10.93 -7.83 27.12
C PRO A 18 10.27 -6.45 27.17
N GLY A 19 9.21 -6.27 26.38
CA GLY A 19 8.15 -5.30 26.66
C GLY A 19 8.44 -3.86 26.24
N LEU A 20 8.52 -3.61 24.94
CA LEU A 20 8.02 -2.34 24.41
C LEU A 20 6.51 -2.49 24.13
N PRO A 21 5.69 -1.47 24.45
CA PRO A 21 4.28 -1.49 24.10
C PRO A 21 4.14 -1.75 22.60
N VAL A 22 3.29 -2.71 22.24
CA VAL A 22 2.93 -2.97 20.85
C VAL A 22 2.46 -1.64 20.27
N PRO A 23 3.03 -1.15 19.16
CA PRO A 23 2.61 0.11 18.57
C PRO A 23 1.13 -0.02 18.20
N SER A 24 0.29 0.84 18.80
CA SER A 24 -1.09 1.04 18.36
C SER A 24 -1.06 1.73 16.99
N GLY A 25 -0.94 0.96 15.92
CA GLY A 25 -0.78 1.47 14.57
C GLY A 25 -0.65 0.36 13.53
N PRO A 26 -0.57 0.71 12.24
CA PRO A 26 -0.35 -0.25 11.18
C PRO A 26 0.95 -1.02 11.41
N ALA A 27 0.89 -2.32 11.14
CA ALA A 27 2.01 -3.24 11.30
C ALA A 27 2.50 -3.73 9.93
N CYS A 28 3.79 -4.03 9.84
CA CYS A 28 4.36 -4.66 8.67
C CYS A 28 3.63 -5.98 8.39
N VAL A 29 3.14 -6.15 7.16
CA VAL A 29 2.39 -7.36 6.78
C VAL A 29 3.24 -8.65 6.88
N LEU A 30 4.57 -8.53 6.81
CA LEU A 30 5.47 -9.68 6.85
C LEU A 30 5.90 -10.09 8.25
N CYS A 31 6.25 -9.13 9.11
CA CYS A 31 6.83 -9.44 10.43
C CYS A 31 6.10 -8.83 11.63
N GLY A 32 5.02 -8.06 11.40
CA GLY A 32 4.22 -7.46 12.46
C GLY A 32 4.87 -6.32 13.24
N THR A 33 6.10 -5.92 12.90
CA THR A 33 6.75 -4.75 13.51
C THR A 33 6.07 -3.45 13.07
N ALA A 34 6.33 -2.35 13.78
CA ALA A 34 5.77 -1.03 13.45
C ALA A 34 5.99 -0.69 11.97
N ALA A 35 4.91 -0.41 11.24
CA ALA A 35 5.04 0.08 9.88
C ALA A 35 5.53 1.53 9.88
N VAL A 36 6.44 1.83 8.96
CA VAL A 36 6.98 3.19 8.74
C VAL A 36 6.80 3.65 7.29
N VAL A 37 6.44 2.73 6.39
CA VAL A 37 6.09 3.01 5.00
C VAL A 37 4.82 2.26 4.61
N HIS A 38 4.19 2.71 3.53
CA HIS A 38 3.09 2.00 2.89
C HIS A 38 3.15 2.18 1.37
N TRP A 39 2.49 1.29 0.65
CA TRP A 39 2.30 1.33 -0.80
C TRP A 39 0.95 0.70 -1.15
N GLN A 40 0.61 0.65 -2.45
CA GLN A 40 -0.71 0.21 -2.91
C GLN A 40 -0.64 -0.96 -3.89
N ARG A 41 -1.59 -1.89 -3.78
CA ARG A 41 -1.81 -2.97 -4.75
C ARG A 41 -3.28 -3.13 -5.10
N ARG A 42 -3.55 -3.87 -6.18
CA ARG A 42 -4.90 -4.37 -6.48
C ARG A 42 -5.33 -5.38 -5.40
N PRO A 43 -6.62 -5.43 -5.04
CA PRO A 43 -7.12 -6.45 -4.13
C PRO A 43 -6.96 -7.84 -4.73
N THR A 44 -6.71 -8.84 -3.88
CA THR A 44 -6.91 -10.25 -4.23
C THR A 44 -8.39 -10.53 -4.45
N ASP A 45 -8.71 -11.67 -5.08
CA ASP A 45 -10.11 -12.06 -5.30
C ASP A 45 -10.88 -12.19 -3.98
N ASP A 46 -10.24 -12.71 -2.93
CA ASP A 46 -10.84 -12.82 -1.59
C ASP A 46 -11.10 -11.45 -0.96
N GLU A 47 -10.16 -10.50 -1.09
CA GLU A 47 -10.34 -9.13 -0.60
C GLU A 47 -11.44 -8.39 -1.38
N LEU A 48 -11.51 -8.60 -2.69
CA LEU A 48 -12.55 -8.03 -3.55
C LEU A 48 -13.92 -8.60 -3.16
N ALA A 49 -14.02 -9.92 -2.98
CA ALA A 49 -15.24 -10.58 -2.53
C ALA A 49 -15.68 -10.05 -1.15
N ALA A 50 -14.76 -9.94 -0.20
CA ALA A 50 -15.05 -9.38 1.12
C ALA A 50 -15.53 -7.92 1.05
N HIS A 51 -14.96 -7.11 0.15
CA HIS A 51 -15.42 -5.74 -0.09
C HIS A 51 -16.84 -5.72 -0.67
N HIS A 52 -17.13 -6.57 -1.66
CA HIS A 52 -18.46 -6.71 -2.25
C HIS A 52 -19.50 -7.14 -1.22
N ASP A 53 -19.18 -8.12 -0.38
CA ASP A 53 -20.05 -8.58 0.70
C ASP A 53 -20.38 -7.46 1.68
N LEU A 54 -19.39 -6.66 2.08
CA LEU A 54 -19.60 -5.51 2.96
C LEU A 54 -20.53 -4.47 2.31
N LEU A 55 -20.34 -4.15 1.02
CA LEU A 55 -21.19 -3.22 0.29
C LEU A 55 -22.64 -3.75 0.21
N GLN A 56 -22.81 -5.03 -0.11
CA GLN A 56 -24.12 -5.68 -0.17
C GLN A 56 -24.81 -5.65 1.19
N GLN A 57 -24.10 -5.97 2.28
CA GLN A 57 -24.64 -5.90 3.65
C GLN A 57 -25.08 -4.47 4.01
N ARG A 58 -24.27 -3.46 3.66
CA ARG A 58 -24.63 -2.05 3.87
C ARG A 58 -25.91 -1.69 3.11
N HIS A 59 -26.04 -2.12 1.86
CA HIS A 59 -27.25 -1.89 1.05
C HIS A 59 -28.47 -2.60 1.61
N ALA A 60 -28.33 -3.87 2.04
CA ALA A 60 -29.41 -4.62 2.67
C ALA A 60 -29.89 -3.94 3.96
N ARG A 61 -28.95 -3.48 4.80
CA ARG A 61 -29.26 -2.74 6.02
C ARG A 61 -29.98 -1.43 5.73
N ALA A 62 -29.54 -0.68 4.72
CA ALA A 62 -30.20 0.56 4.32
C ALA A 62 -31.65 0.31 3.86
N ARG A 63 -31.89 -0.75 3.07
CA ARG A 63 -33.23 -1.17 2.65
C ARG A 63 -34.12 -1.55 3.82
N ALA A 64 -33.59 -2.28 4.81
CA ALA A 64 -34.35 -2.69 5.98
C ALA A 64 -34.80 -1.51 6.87
N LEU A 65 -34.06 -0.40 6.85
CA LEU A 65 -34.35 0.80 7.62
C LEU A 65 -35.16 1.86 6.86
N ALA A 66 -35.38 1.66 5.56
CA ALA A 66 -36.00 2.67 4.73
C ALA A 66 -37.49 2.83 5.02
N ASP A 67 -37.97 4.06 4.86
CA ASP A 67 -39.39 4.39 4.93
C ASP A 67 -40.14 3.73 3.75
N PRO A 68 -41.15 2.88 4.01
CA PRO A 68 -41.94 2.23 2.96
C PRO A 68 -42.64 3.20 1.99
N GLN A 69 -42.87 4.46 2.40
CA GLN A 69 -43.51 5.47 1.56
C GLN A 69 -42.55 6.07 0.52
N HIS A 70 -41.25 5.85 0.65
CA HIS A 70 -40.23 6.39 -0.24
C HIS A 70 -39.48 5.27 -0.97
N ALA A 71 -39.44 5.35 -2.30
CA ALA A 71 -38.62 4.45 -3.10
C ALA A 71 -37.13 4.71 -2.80
N LEU A 72 -36.36 3.65 -2.53
CA LEU A 72 -34.92 3.79 -2.45
C LEU A 72 -34.33 4.01 -3.85
N PRO A 73 -33.25 4.82 -3.94
CA PRO A 73 -32.44 4.85 -5.14
C PRO A 73 -31.86 3.46 -5.45
N GLU A 74 -31.67 3.19 -6.74
CA GLU A 74 -30.97 2.00 -7.20
C GLU A 74 -29.51 2.07 -6.75
N PRO A 75 -28.95 0.98 -6.17
CA PRO A 75 -27.56 0.97 -5.77
C PRO A 75 -26.65 1.05 -7.00
N PRO A 76 -25.51 1.75 -6.91
CA PRO A 76 -24.52 1.75 -7.99
C PRO A 76 -23.97 0.34 -8.23
N PRO A 77 -23.39 0.08 -9.42
CA PRO A 77 -22.70 -1.17 -9.69
C PRO A 77 -21.55 -1.38 -8.69
N LEU A 78 -21.24 -2.65 -8.42
CA LEU A 78 -20.10 -3.00 -7.58
C LEU A 78 -18.79 -2.68 -8.33
N PRO A 79 -17.79 -2.08 -7.65
CA PRO A 79 -16.52 -1.75 -8.29
C PRO A 79 -15.75 -3.02 -8.66
N GLY A 80 -15.08 -3.01 -9.81
CA GLY A 80 -14.13 -4.05 -10.21
C GLY A 80 -12.79 -3.95 -9.48
N SER A 81 -11.93 -4.95 -9.64
CA SER A 81 -10.57 -4.96 -9.04
C SER A 81 -9.71 -3.77 -9.46
N GLN A 82 -9.92 -3.24 -10.66
CA GLN A 82 -9.20 -2.07 -11.20
C GLN A 82 -9.64 -0.74 -10.59
N GLU A 83 -10.78 -0.71 -9.90
CA GLU A 83 -11.32 0.50 -9.27
C GLU A 83 -10.98 0.56 -7.76
N LEU A 84 -10.32 -0.47 -7.24
CA LEU A 84 -9.95 -0.59 -5.84
C LEU A 84 -8.44 -0.75 -5.68
N THR A 85 -7.94 -0.27 -4.54
CA THR A 85 -6.59 -0.50 -4.07
C THR A 85 -6.60 -0.90 -2.61
N GLN A 86 -5.62 -1.73 -2.25
CA GLN A 86 -5.33 -2.16 -0.89
C GLN A 86 -4.00 -1.54 -0.46
N THR A 87 -3.99 -0.91 0.71
CA THR A 87 -2.76 -0.40 1.32
C THR A 87 -1.99 -1.56 1.93
N VAL A 88 -0.71 -1.67 1.57
CA VAL A 88 0.22 -2.62 2.17
C VAL A 88 1.21 -1.85 3.02
N TYR A 89 1.30 -2.23 4.28
CA TYR A 89 2.16 -1.60 5.28
C TYR A 89 3.44 -2.39 5.48
N ALA A 90 4.56 -1.68 5.64
CA ALA A 90 5.86 -2.31 5.87
C ALA A 90 6.76 -1.52 6.82
N CYS A 91 7.68 -2.25 7.47
CA CYS A 91 8.74 -1.67 8.29
C CYS A 91 9.95 -1.32 7.42
N GLY A 92 10.93 -0.59 7.97
CA GLY A 92 12.11 -0.13 7.21
C GLY A 92 12.87 -1.24 6.46
N PRO A 93 13.18 -2.39 7.09
CA PRO A 93 13.82 -3.53 6.41
C PRO A 93 12.98 -4.12 5.27
N HIS A 94 11.66 -4.04 5.40
CA HIS A 94 10.70 -4.48 4.41
C HIS A 94 10.19 -3.31 3.56
N ALA A 95 10.92 -2.22 3.42
CA ALA A 95 10.50 -1.12 2.55
C ALA A 95 10.86 -1.45 1.10
N ILE A 96 9.97 -1.09 0.16
CA ILE A 96 10.35 -0.93 -1.25
C ILE A 96 10.87 0.47 -1.49
N THR A 97 11.56 0.68 -2.62
CA THR A 97 12.03 2.02 -3.00
C THR A 97 10.84 2.97 -3.17
N LEU A 98 11.10 4.28 -3.00
CA LEU A 98 10.05 5.29 -3.13
C LEU A 98 9.40 5.29 -4.53
N ASP A 99 10.18 5.07 -5.60
CA ASP A 99 9.66 4.95 -6.96
C ASP A 99 8.71 3.74 -7.12
N ALA A 100 9.07 2.61 -6.52
CA ALA A 100 8.21 1.41 -6.53
C ALA A 100 6.95 1.61 -5.68
N ALA A 101 7.04 2.35 -4.56
CA ALA A 101 5.89 2.66 -3.71
C ALA A 101 4.89 3.62 -4.34
N ALA A 102 5.33 4.45 -5.30
CA ALA A 102 4.49 5.43 -5.98
C ALA A 102 3.50 4.81 -6.99
N ARG A 103 3.65 3.53 -7.33
CA ARG A 103 2.84 2.84 -8.34
C ARG A 103 1.87 1.86 -7.71
N ILE A 104 0.80 1.51 -8.42
CA ILE A 104 -0.15 0.47 -7.99
C ILE A 104 0.37 -0.88 -8.48
N HIS A 105 0.53 -1.84 -7.59
CA HIS A 105 1.00 -3.18 -7.94
C HIS A 105 -0.15 -4.13 -8.24
N LEU A 106 0.16 -5.25 -8.89
CA LEU A 106 -0.80 -6.35 -9.08
C LEU A 106 -1.19 -7.02 -7.75
N SER A 107 -2.33 -7.71 -7.74
CA SER A 107 -2.84 -8.39 -6.55
C SER A 107 -1.94 -9.54 -6.07
N SER A 108 -1.20 -10.15 -7.00
CA SER A 108 -0.21 -11.20 -6.73
C SER A 108 1.14 -10.68 -6.25
N CYS A 109 1.31 -9.35 -6.11
CA CYS A 109 2.57 -8.78 -5.66
C CYS A 109 2.85 -9.16 -4.20
N THR A 110 3.93 -9.93 -3.99
CA THR A 110 4.41 -10.38 -2.67
C THR A 110 5.47 -9.47 -2.09
N ALA A 111 5.80 -8.36 -2.75
CA ALA A 111 6.61 -7.31 -2.13
C ALA A 111 5.99 -6.97 -0.76
N PRO A 112 6.79 -6.62 0.24
CA PRO A 112 8.25 -6.50 0.24
C PRO A 112 8.97 -7.76 0.76
N ASN A 113 8.54 -8.96 0.39
CA ASN A 113 9.22 -10.19 0.80
C ASN A 113 10.67 -10.18 0.31
N GLU A 114 11.65 -10.28 1.21
CA GLU A 114 13.10 -10.20 0.90
C GLU A 114 13.55 -11.22 -0.15
N ALA A 115 12.94 -12.41 -0.15
CA ALA A 115 13.21 -13.43 -1.17
C ALA A 115 12.84 -12.98 -2.59
N ASP A 116 11.91 -12.03 -2.70
CA ASP A 116 11.36 -11.53 -3.95
C ASP A 116 11.93 -10.13 -4.30
N LEU A 117 12.77 -9.51 -3.45
CA LEU A 117 13.23 -8.12 -3.64
C LEU A 117 14.16 -7.86 -4.85
N PRO A 118 15.17 -8.71 -5.17
CA PRO A 118 15.98 -8.48 -6.37
C PRO A 118 15.27 -8.88 -7.67
N GLY A 119 14.05 -9.44 -7.57
CA GLY A 119 13.31 -10.01 -8.68
C GLY A 119 11.80 -9.85 -8.56
N CYS A 120 11.30 -8.77 -7.95
CA CYS A 120 9.87 -8.51 -7.98
C CYS A 120 9.55 -8.13 -9.42
N ASP A 121 9.23 -9.14 -10.21
CA ASP A 121 8.75 -9.04 -11.60
C ASP A 121 7.31 -8.46 -11.62
N CYS A 122 6.84 -7.99 -10.47
CA CYS A 122 5.69 -7.14 -10.32
C CYS A 122 5.94 -5.85 -11.10
N THR A 123 5.62 -5.85 -12.39
CA THR A 123 5.54 -4.62 -13.18
C THR A 123 4.38 -3.82 -12.61
N PRO A 124 4.63 -2.71 -11.89
CA PRO A 124 3.53 -1.92 -11.35
C PRO A 124 2.75 -1.31 -12.53
N GLU A 125 1.48 -1.01 -12.29
CA GLU A 125 0.64 -0.38 -13.29
C GLU A 125 1.34 0.86 -13.86
N PRO A 126 1.40 0.98 -15.20
CA PRO A 126 1.98 2.17 -15.81
C PRO A 126 1.19 3.40 -15.38
N LEU A 127 1.90 4.50 -15.15
CA LEU A 127 1.23 5.77 -14.94
C LEU A 127 0.32 6.05 -16.14
N PRO A 128 -0.88 6.61 -15.93
CA PRO A 128 -1.65 7.12 -17.05
C PRO A 128 -0.75 8.06 -17.86
N PRO A 129 -0.80 8.01 -19.20
CA PRO A 129 -0.02 8.92 -20.01
C PRO A 129 -0.32 10.33 -19.53
N ILE A 130 0.73 11.11 -19.26
CA ILE A 130 0.58 12.53 -19.01
C ILE A 130 0.07 13.09 -20.33
N GLU A 131 -1.24 13.28 -20.44
CA GLU A 131 -1.77 14.16 -21.47
C GLU A 131 -1.16 15.52 -21.16
N GLU A 132 -0.23 15.97 -22.02
CA GLU A 132 0.27 17.32 -21.98
C GLU A 132 -0.97 18.23 -22.06
N LEU A 133 -1.35 18.81 -20.92
CA LEU A 133 -2.46 19.74 -20.87
C LEU A 133 -2.18 20.82 -21.93
N PRO A 134 -3.07 21.03 -22.91
CA PRO A 134 -2.85 22.05 -23.91
C PRO A 134 -2.77 23.41 -23.22
N GLY A 135 -1.55 23.91 -23.05
CA GLY A 135 -1.29 25.20 -22.41
C GLY A 135 -0.91 25.15 -20.94
N GLU A 136 0.00 24.26 -20.53
CA GLU A 136 0.75 24.43 -19.29
C GLU A 136 1.68 25.66 -19.39
N GLN A 137 1.05 26.84 -19.42
CA GLN A 137 1.71 28.11 -19.25
C GLN A 137 2.10 28.18 -17.77
N PRO A 138 3.34 28.59 -17.45
CA PRO A 138 3.74 28.81 -16.07
C PRO A 138 2.70 29.71 -15.41
N GLN A 139 1.97 29.16 -14.42
CA GLN A 139 1.02 29.95 -13.64
C GLN A 139 1.83 31.05 -12.98
N GLN A 140 1.67 32.30 -13.43
CA GLN A 140 2.31 33.43 -12.76
C GLN A 140 1.75 33.48 -11.35
N LEU A 141 2.61 33.21 -10.37
CA LEU A 141 2.28 33.41 -8.98
C LEU A 141 1.97 34.90 -8.78
N PRO A 142 0.98 35.25 -7.94
CA PRO A 142 0.75 36.63 -7.56
C PRO A 142 2.04 37.28 -7.05
N GLU A 143 2.22 38.57 -7.32
CA GLU A 143 3.47 39.30 -7.02
C GLU A 143 3.90 39.24 -5.54
N HIS A 144 2.97 38.96 -4.62
CA HIS A 144 3.22 38.85 -3.18
C HIS A 144 3.63 37.45 -2.71
N TRP A 145 3.70 36.45 -3.60
CA TRP A 145 4.19 35.11 -3.29
C TRP A 145 5.68 35.06 -3.55
N VAL A 146 6.47 35.00 -2.48
CA VAL A 146 7.91 34.73 -2.57
C VAL A 146 8.09 33.21 -2.55
N PRO A 147 8.54 32.56 -3.63
CA PRO A 147 8.89 31.15 -3.58
C PRO A 147 10.02 30.98 -2.56
N GLY A 148 9.79 30.13 -1.56
CA GLY A 148 10.73 29.91 -0.46
C GLY A 148 11.99 29.21 -0.95
N GLY A 149 12.97 30.00 -1.40
CA GLY A 149 14.30 29.55 -1.78
C GLY A 149 15.35 30.56 -1.32
N GLN A 150 15.95 30.29 -0.16
CA GLN A 150 17.32 30.68 0.15
C GLN A 150 18.09 29.40 0.50
#